data_AF-A0A4Q5QG06-F1
#
_entry.id   AF-A0A4Q5QG06-F1
#
_cell.length_a   1.000
_cell.length_b   1.000
_cell.length_c   1.000
_cell.angle_alpha   90.00
_cell.angle_beta   90.00
_cell.angle_gamma   90.00
#
_symmetry.space_group_name_H-M   'P 1'
#
loop_
_entity.id
_entity.type
_entity.pdbx_description
1 polymer ?
#
loop_
_entity_poly.entity_id
_entity_poly.type
_entity_poly.pdbx_seq_one_letter_code
_entity_poly.pdbx_strand_id
1 'polypeptide(L)'
;MIYVDAKAQQVKKIDCCKDVNPKATIIINDNTSGNNTAATVSTNPANGIFNFELKSDLNTSAGVYNSEGVLIRTLWNGVRYEAGCYEAQWDGLLDDGVTVAALGNYTIKVLTNALIVTHKGGYGSTSNGAINGFGQITGFCFADGKAYYGDSFAEGGTQTHYLNLTNINKSYNYLEGFSSTILNTVTDGEKVYSLAQDQYAAPFNNFIIAAKVSDNINYKFPAGTTIIAGRGGSLPISVIGLRSEGNF
;
A
#
# COMPACT_ATOMS: atom_id res chain seq x y z
N MET A 1 -17.07 -5.25 1.52
CA MET A 1 -15.98 -6.23 1.33
C MET A 1 -16.56 -7.36 0.51
N ILE A 2 -16.27 -7.39 -0.79
CA ILE A 2 -16.71 -8.49 -1.67
C ILE A 2 -15.72 -9.62 -1.42
N TYR A 3 -16.17 -10.67 -0.72
CA TYR A 3 -15.44 -11.93 -0.72
C TYR A 3 -15.61 -12.52 -2.12
N VAL A 4 -14.61 -12.30 -2.98
CA VAL A 4 -14.48 -13.13 -4.18
C VAL A 4 -14.09 -14.50 -3.67
N ASP A 5 -15.05 -15.42 -3.76
CA ASP A 5 -14.92 -16.82 -3.40
C ASP A 5 -13.97 -17.50 -4.42
N ALA A 6 -12.68 -17.17 -4.32
CA ALA A 6 -11.64 -17.71 -5.17
C ALA A 6 -11.43 -19.17 -4.76
N LYS A 7 -12.15 -20.08 -5.43
CA LYS A 7 -11.94 -21.51 -5.26
C LYS A 7 -10.53 -21.86 -5.72
N ALA A 8 -9.72 -22.40 -4.80
CA ALA A 8 -8.42 -22.95 -5.12
C ALA A 8 -8.54 -24.04 -6.20
N GLN A 9 -7.48 -24.21 -7.00
CA GLN A 9 -7.43 -25.27 -7.99
C GLN A 9 -7.53 -26.64 -7.29
N GLN A 10 -8.63 -27.36 -7.58
CA GLN A 10 -8.82 -28.80 -7.31
C GLN A 10 -8.46 -29.27 -5.89
N VAL A 11 -8.91 -28.57 -4.85
CA VAL A 11 -8.77 -29.01 -3.45
C VAL A 11 -10.07 -29.63 -2.95
N LYS A 12 -10.02 -30.84 -2.38
CA LYS A 12 -11.15 -31.52 -1.74
C LYS A 12 -10.82 -31.98 -0.32
N LYS A 13 -11.81 -31.93 0.57
CA LYS A 13 -11.70 -32.50 1.93
C LYS A 13 -11.75 -34.03 1.83
N ILE A 14 -10.95 -34.73 2.62
CA ILE A 14 -10.88 -36.20 2.66
C ILE A 14 -11.05 -36.71 4.11
N ASP A 15 -11.63 -37.90 4.25
CA ASP A 15 -12.07 -38.43 5.55
C ASP A 15 -10.94 -38.93 6.46
N CYS A 16 -9.75 -39.17 5.92
CA CYS A 16 -8.61 -39.64 6.70
C CYS A 16 -7.29 -39.06 6.18
N CYS A 17 -6.43 -38.63 7.10
CA CYS A 17 -5.08 -38.19 6.80
C CYS A 17 -4.21 -39.43 6.50
N LYS A 18 -4.26 -39.93 5.27
CA LYS A 18 -3.33 -40.95 4.80
C LYS A 18 -2.00 -40.29 4.43
N ASP A 19 -0.96 -40.66 5.16
CA ASP A 19 0.47 -40.37 4.91
C ASP A 19 0.76 -38.95 4.38
N VAL A 20 0.44 -37.96 5.21
CA VAL A 20 0.89 -36.57 5.01
C VAL A 20 2.40 -36.50 5.29
N ASN A 21 3.23 -36.81 4.29
CA ASN A 21 4.65 -36.51 4.37
C ASN A 21 4.79 -34.97 4.34
N PRO A 22 5.31 -34.30 5.39
CA PRO A 22 5.37 -32.84 5.49
C PRO A 22 6.22 -32.16 4.41
N LYS A 23 6.87 -32.95 3.55
CA LYS A 23 7.51 -32.52 2.30
C LYS A 23 7.00 -33.42 1.19
N ALA A 24 5.87 -33.08 0.59
CA ALA A 24 5.43 -33.76 -0.63
C ALA A 24 6.40 -33.40 -1.77
N THR A 25 7.40 -34.25 -1.98
CA THR A 25 8.21 -34.24 -3.20
C THR A 25 7.41 -34.94 -4.28
N ILE A 26 6.99 -34.19 -5.30
CA ILE A 26 6.32 -34.73 -6.47
C ILE A 26 7.40 -34.99 -7.51
N ILE A 27 7.57 -36.25 -7.88
CA ILE A 27 8.49 -36.68 -8.93
C ILE A 27 7.66 -36.88 -10.19
N ILE A 28 7.94 -36.08 -11.23
CA ILE A 28 7.39 -36.31 -12.57
C ILE A 28 8.42 -37.15 -13.34
N ASN A 29 8.30 -38.48 -13.26
CA ASN A 29 9.21 -39.40 -13.96
C ASN A 29 8.84 -39.54 -15.44
N ASP A 30 9.84 -39.41 -16.32
CA ASP A 30 9.81 -39.99 -17.66
C ASP A 30 10.04 -41.51 -17.55
N ASN A 31 9.22 -42.29 -18.22
CA ASN A 31 9.33 -43.74 -18.25
C ASN A 31 10.25 -44.15 -19.40
N THR A 32 11.57 -44.01 -19.22
CA THR A 32 12.54 -44.59 -20.16
C THR A 32 13.71 -45.29 -19.46
N SER A 33 13.52 -46.58 -19.17
CA SER A 33 14.60 -47.58 -19.27
C SER A 33 14.04 -49.00 -19.43
N GLY A 34 14.12 -49.53 -20.66
CA GLY A 34 14.33 -50.97 -20.90
C GLY A 34 13.11 -51.89 -21.00
N ASN A 35 12.74 -52.19 -22.25
CA ASN A 35 12.13 -53.44 -22.77
C ASN A 35 10.76 -53.94 -22.27
N ASN A 36 9.81 -53.91 -23.23
CA ASN A 36 8.70 -54.85 -23.51
C ASN A 36 7.68 -55.15 -22.40
N THR A 37 6.56 -54.43 -22.39
CA THR A 37 5.24 -54.91 -22.90
C THR A 37 4.23 -53.77 -22.81
N ALA A 38 3.28 -53.73 -23.75
CA ALA A 38 2.39 -52.60 -24.02
C ALA A 38 1.68 -52.04 -22.77
N ALA A 39 2.05 -50.81 -22.38
CA ALA A 39 1.23 -49.93 -21.58
C ALA A 39 0.98 -48.67 -22.41
N THR A 40 -0.29 -48.39 -22.67
CA THR A 40 -0.77 -47.18 -23.34
C THR A 40 -0.18 -45.94 -22.66
N VAL A 41 0.55 -45.15 -23.43
CA VAL A 41 1.04 -43.82 -23.03
C VAL A 41 -0.17 -42.94 -22.77
N SER A 42 -0.41 -42.61 -21.50
CA SER A 42 -1.35 -41.54 -21.13
C SER A 42 -0.66 -40.21 -21.43
N THR A 43 -1.13 -39.50 -22.45
CA THR A 43 -0.64 -38.19 -22.88
C THR A 43 -1.12 -37.04 -21.98
N ASN A 44 -1.13 -37.24 -20.66
CA ASN A 44 -1.50 -36.17 -19.72
C ASN A 44 -0.34 -36.02 -18.71
N PRO A 45 0.33 -34.85 -18.61
CA PRO A 45 1.40 -34.65 -17.64
C PRO A 45 0.87 -35.08 -16.27
N ALA A 46 1.62 -35.96 -15.61
CA ALA A 46 1.19 -36.63 -14.40
C ALA A 46 0.75 -35.59 -13.36
N ASN A 47 -0.56 -35.56 -13.11
CA ASN A 47 -1.19 -34.71 -12.11
C ASN A 47 -0.52 -34.93 -10.76
N GLY A 48 0.11 -33.89 -10.22
CA GLY A 48 0.77 -33.93 -8.93
C GLY A 48 -0.26 -33.88 -7.81
N ILE A 49 -0.71 -35.04 -7.33
CA ILE A 49 -1.63 -35.13 -6.19
C ILE A 49 -0.83 -35.05 -4.88
N PHE A 50 -1.32 -34.25 -3.94
CA PHE A 50 -0.72 -34.13 -2.61
C PHE A 50 -1.79 -33.94 -1.54
N ASN A 51 -1.48 -34.42 -0.33
CA ASN A 51 -2.35 -34.29 0.83
C ASN A 51 -1.77 -33.28 1.83
N PHE A 52 -2.64 -32.59 2.57
CA PHE A 52 -2.26 -31.76 3.70
C PHE A 52 -3.29 -31.83 4.83
N GLU A 53 -2.83 -31.58 6.06
CA GLU A 53 -3.67 -31.56 7.27
C GLU A 53 -3.65 -30.17 7.89
N LEU A 54 -4.83 -29.70 8.32
CA LEU A 54 -4.98 -28.50 9.13
C LEU A 54 -5.52 -28.87 10.51
N LYS A 55 -4.76 -28.51 11.55
CA LYS A 55 -5.15 -28.75 12.96
C LYS A 55 -6.19 -27.76 13.49
N SER A 56 -6.41 -26.67 12.78
CA SER A 56 -7.35 -25.61 13.11
C SER A 56 -7.75 -24.89 11.82
N ASP A 57 -8.87 -24.17 11.86
CA ASP A 57 -9.31 -23.35 10.74
C ASP A 57 -8.29 -22.24 10.45
N LEU A 58 -7.72 -22.23 9.24
CA LEU A 58 -6.61 -21.36 8.86
C LEU A 58 -6.75 -20.86 7.42
N ASN A 59 -6.18 -19.69 7.14
CA ASN A 59 -5.95 -19.28 5.76
C ASN A 59 -4.71 -20.01 5.25
N THR A 60 -4.76 -20.48 4.00
CA THR A 60 -3.64 -21.20 3.39
C THR A 60 -3.30 -20.63 2.02
N SER A 61 -2.04 -20.79 1.65
CA SER A 61 -1.53 -20.54 0.30
C SER A 61 -0.66 -21.73 -0.10
N ALA A 62 -0.61 -22.07 -1.38
CA ALA A 62 0.28 -23.12 -1.84
C ALA A 62 0.96 -22.75 -3.16
N GLY A 63 2.20 -23.24 -3.30
CA GLY A 63 3.00 -23.07 -4.50
C GLY A 63 3.88 -24.27 -4.78
N VAL A 64 4.25 -24.40 -6.05
CA VAL A 64 5.14 -25.43 -6.59
C VAL A 64 6.52 -24.83 -6.78
N TYR A 65 7.53 -25.53 -6.27
CA TYR A 65 8.93 -25.08 -6.32
C TYR A 65 9.78 -26.09 -7.07
N ASN A 66 10.70 -25.62 -7.94
CA ASN A 66 11.67 -26.48 -8.61
C ASN A 66 12.76 -26.99 -7.62
N SER A 67 13.69 -27.80 -8.12
CA SER A 67 14.82 -28.35 -7.34
C SER A 67 15.75 -27.29 -6.75
N GLU A 68 15.81 -26.10 -7.35
CA GLU A 68 16.58 -24.94 -6.86
C GLU A 68 15.81 -24.13 -5.80
N GLY A 69 14.56 -24.50 -5.50
CA GLY A 69 13.71 -23.80 -4.55
C GLY A 69 13.05 -22.52 -5.11
N VAL A 70 13.04 -22.34 -6.43
CA VAL A 70 12.35 -21.25 -7.13
C VAL A 70 10.87 -21.58 -7.29
N LEU A 71 9.98 -20.65 -6.96
CA LEU A 71 8.54 -20.77 -7.18
C LEU A 71 8.24 -20.72 -8.68
N ILE A 72 7.55 -21.75 -9.20
CA ILE A 72 7.20 -21.87 -10.62
C ILE A 72 5.69 -21.82 -10.89
N ARG A 73 4.87 -21.99 -9.85
CA ARG A 73 3.40 -21.97 -9.92
C ARG A 73 2.80 -21.66 -8.56
N THR A 74 1.83 -20.74 -8.53
CA THR A 74 0.93 -20.51 -7.41
C THR A 74 -0.33 -21.34 -7.62
N LEU A 75 -0.67 -22.23 -6.68
CA LEU A 75 -1.88 -23.06 -6.76
C LEU A 75 -3.09 -22.35 -6.16
N TRP A 76 -2.89 -21.65 -5.05
CA TRP A 76 -3.87 -20.74 -4.44
C TRP A 76 -3.20 -19.78 -3.46
N ASN A 77 -3.91 -18.69 -3.13
CA ASN A 77 -3.44 -17.66 -2.21
C ASN A 77 -4.54 -17.22 -1.24
N GLY A 78 -4.27 -17.34 0.07
CA GLY A 78 -5.11 -16.79 1.13
C GLY A 78 -6.50 -17.44 1.27
N VAL A 79 -6.64 -18.70 0.85
CA VAL A 79 -7.92 -19.42 0.88
C VAL A 79 -8.14 -20.00 2.27
N ARG A 80 -9.33 -19.76 2.85
CA ARG A 80 -9.71 -20.30 4.16
C ARG A 80 -10.10 -21.76 4.03
N TYR A 81 -9.52 -22.61 4.86
CA TYR A 81 -9.97 -23.98 5.08
C TYR A 81 -10.24 -24.22 6.56
N GLU A 82 -11.22 -25.09 6.84
CA GLU A 82 -11.48 -25.60 8.18
C GLU A 82 -10.41 -26.60 8.61
N ALA A 83 -10.40 -26.96 9.89
CA ALA A 83 -9.65 -28.11 10.36
C ALA A 83 -10.07 -29.40 9.60
N GLY A 84 -9.08 -30.22 9.25
CA GLY A 84 -9.28 -31.47 8.53
C GLY A 84 -8.16 -31.84 7.58
N CYS A 85 -8.36 -32.95 6.89
CA CYS A 85 -7.45 -33.48 5.88
C CYS A 85 -7.95 -33.10 4.48
N TYR A 86 -7.03 -32.76 3.58
CA TYR A 86 -7.32 -32.29 2.24
C TYR A 86 -6.43 -32.98 1.22
N GLU A 87 -6.97 -33.24 0.04
CA GLU A 87 -6.24 -33.65 -1.17
C GLU A 87 -6.32 -32.50 -2.18
N ALA A 88 -5.19 -32.16 -2.78
CA ALA A 88 -5.06 -31.13 -3.79
C ALA A 88 -4.23 -31.64 -4.97
N GLN A 89 -4.35 -30.95 -6.11
CA GLN A 89 -3.73 -31.36 -7.36
C GLN A 89 -3.05 -30.19 -8.06
N TRP A 90 -1.87 -30.45 -8.61
CA TRP A 90 -1.22 -29.61 -9.61
C TRP A 90 -1.36 -30.27 -10.99
N ASP A 91 -1.70 -29.46 -12.00
CA ASP A 91 -1.89 -29.85 -13.40
C ASP A 91 -0.58 -29.96 -14.21
N GLY A 92 0.57 -29.69 -13.59
CA GLY A 92 1.87 -29.70 -14.26
C GLY A 92 2.19 -28.44 -15.06
N LEU A 93 1.38 -27.37 -14.94
CA LEU A 93 1.58 -26.12 -15.66
C LEU A 93 2.33 -25.08 -14.81
N LEU A 94 3.08 -24.20 -15.49
CA LEU A 94 3.70 -23.01 -14.90
C LEU A 94 2.63 -21.94 -14.58
N ASP A 95 3.03 -20.85 -13.93
CA ASP A 95 2.11 -19.81 -13.44
C ASP A 95 1.26 -19.14 -14.54
N ASP A 96 1.71 -19.17 -15.80
CA ASP A 96 0.93 -18.68 -16.95
C ASP A 96 -0.30 -19.54 -17.31
N GLY A 97 -0.42 -20.73 -16.72
CA GLY A 97 -1.55 -21.64 -16.91
C GLY A 97 -1.62 -22.30 -18.28
N VAL A 98 -0.56 -22.22 -19.09
CA VAL A 98 -0.51 -22.82 -20.43
C VAL A 98 0.81 -23.54 -20.71
N THR A 99 1.91 -23.11 -20.10
CA THR A 99 3.23 -23.71 -20.30
C THR A 99 3.40 -24.93 -19.42
N VAL A 100 3.78 -26.06 -20.01
CA VAL A 100 4.08 -27.30 -19.28
C VAL A 100 5.42 -27.16 -18.56
N ALA A 101 5.44 -27.52 -17.28
CA ALA A 101 6.68 -27.57 -16.51
C ALA A 101 7.63 -28.64 -17.05
N ALA A 102 8.94 -28.37 -16.99
CA ALA A 102 9.95 -29.34 -17.40
C ALA A 102 9.85 -30.64 -16.57
N LEU A 103 10.39 -31.73 -17.11
CA LEU A 103 10.50 -32.97 -16.35
C LEU A 103 11.49 -32.77 -15.20
N GLY A 104 11.12 -33.22 -14.00
CA GLY A 104 11.97 -33.04 -12.83
C GLY A 104 11.26 -33.25 -11.50
N ASN A 105 12.02 -32.98 -10.44
CA ASN A 105 11.55 -33.06 -9.06
C ASN A 105 11.03 -31.70 -8.61
N TYR A 106 9.81 -31.69 -8.07
CA TYR A 106 9.15 -30.50 -7.56
C TYR A 106 8.78 -30.68 -6.09
N THR A 107 8.76 -29.56 -5.37
CA THR A 107 8.30 -29.52 -3.99
C THR A 107 7.05 -28.67 -3.89
N ILE A 108 5.98 -29.22 -3.32
CA ILE A 108 4.81 -28.43 -2.93
C ILE A 108 5.02 -27.89 -1.53
N LYS A 109 4.79 -26.59 -1.35
CA LYS A 109 4.74 -25.98 -0.02
C LYS A 109 3.36 -25.42 0.22
N VAL A 110 2.70 -25.90 1.28
CA VAL A 110 1.47 -25.32 1.81
C VAL A 110 1.85 -24.46 3.01
N LEU A 111 1.57 -23.17 2.91
CA LEU A 111 1.79 -22.18 3.96
C LEU A 111 0.47 -21.95 4.66
N THR A 112 0.49 -21.95 5.99
CA THR A 112 -0.67 -21.56 6.80
C THR A 112 -0.43 -20.20 7.42
N ASN A 113 -1.47 -19.39 7.48
CA ASN A 113 -1.43 -18.09 8.14
C ASN A 113 -2.62 -17.99 9.11
N ALA A 114 -2.30 -17.77 10.39
CA ALA A 114 -3.27 -17.52 11.45
C ALA A 114 -3.47 -16.02 11.73
N LEU A 115 -3.16 -15.15 10.75
CA LEU A 115 -3.30 -13.70 10.91
C LEU A 115 -4.77 -13.34 11.14
N ILE A 116 -5.08 -12.97 12.37
CA ILE A 116 -6.33 -12.31 12.71
C ILE A 116 -6.14 -10.83 12.39
N VAL A 117 -6.68 -10.39 11.25
CA VAL A 117 -6.70 -8.97 10.90
C VAL A 117 -7.84 -8.30 11.67
N THR A 118 -7.52 -7.74 12.84
CA THR A 118 -8.46 -6.86 13.53
C THR A 118 -8.35 -5.47 12.93
N HIS A 119 -9.33 -5.07 12.12
CA HIS A 119 -9.46 -3.69 11.68
C HIS A 119 -9.76 -2.80 12.91
N LYS A 120 -8.73 -2.15 13.44
CA LYS A 120 -8.86 -1.12 14.48
C LYS A 120 -9.09 0.24 13.83
N GLY A 121 -10.26 0.43 13.21
CA GLY A 121 -10.66 1.71 12.63
C GLY A 121 -11.47 1.59 11.35
N GLY A 122 -12.22 2.64 11.03
CA GLY A 122 -12.93 2.76 9.76
C GLY A 122 -11.98 3.03 8.61
N TYR A 123 -12.30 2.48 7.43
CA TYR A 123 -11.72 2.96 6.18
C TYR A 123 -12.33 4.34 5.88
N GLY A 124 -11.52 5.40 5.97
CA GLY A 124 -11.96 6.78 5.82
C GLY A 124 -11.25 7.72 6.79
N SER A 125 -11.69 8.97 6.86
CA SER A 125 -11.14 9.94 7.81
C SER A 125 -11.45 9.51 9.24
N THR A 126 -10.42 9.13 10.00
CA THR A 126 -10.50 8.84 11.44
C THR A 126 -10.26 10.12 12.27
N SER A 127 -10.26 11.28 11.63
CA SER A 127 -10.01 12.57 12.27
C SER A 127 -11.12 12.90 13.28
N ASN A 128 -10.74 13.15 14.54
CA ASN A 128 -11.61 13.65 15.58
C ASN A 128 -11.75 15.18 15.43
N GLY A 129 -12.52 15.58 14.42
CA GLY A 129 -12.58 16.92 13.86
C GLY A 129 -12.10 16.87 12.41
N ALA A 130 -13.01 17.13 11.46
CA ALA A 130 -12.71 16.98 10.04
C ALA A 130 -11.51 17.84 9.63
N ILE A 131 -10.57 17.23 8.89
CA ILE A 131 -9.61 17.96 8.07
C ILE A 131 -10.43 18.58 6.93
N ASN A 132 -10.99 19.76 7.19
CA ASN A 132 -11.82 20.48 6.24
C ASN A 132 -10.91 21.30 5.32
N GLY A 133 -10.41 20.67 4.27
CA GLY A 133 -9.81 21.36 3.12
C GLY A 133 -10.72 21.22 1.92
N PHE A 134 -10.88 22.28 1.12
CA PHE A 134 -11.66 22.21 -0.12
C PHE A 134 -10.80 21.71 -1.28
N GLY A 135 -9.48 21.94 -1.20
CA GLY A 135 -8.51 21.39 -2.12
C GLY A 135 -7.81 20.14 -1.59
N GLN A 136 -6.80 19.70 -2.34
CA GLN A 136 -6.00 18.54 -2.01
C GLN A 136 -4.94 18.91 -0.98
N ILE A 137 -4.55 17.96 -0.13
CA ILE A 137 -3.37 18.10 0.71
C ILE A 137 -2.13 18.20 -0.20
N THR A 138 -1.36 19.28 -0.04
CA THR A 138 -0.16 19.57 -0.85
C THR A 138 1.07 19.75 0.00
N GLY A 139 2.14 19.07 -0.41
CA GLY A 139 3.38 19.04 0.35
C GLY A 139 3.22 18.36 1.71
N PHE A 140 4.31 17.81 2.22
CA PHE A 140 4.31 17.19 3.52
C PHE A 140 5.72 17.21 4.08
N CYS A 141 5.90 17.74 5.28
CA CYS A 141 7.19 17.71 5.95
C CYS A 141 7.03 17.48 7.45
N PHE A 142 8.09 16.98 8.09
CA PHE A 142 8.08 16.65 9.51
C PHE A 142 9.13 17.46 10.25
N ALA A 143 8.74 18.09 11.36
CA ALA A 143 9.66 18.79 12.24
C ALA A 143 9.08 18.83 13.66
N ASP A 144 9.94 18.66 14.67
CA ASP A 144 9.58 18.82 16.10
C ASP A 144 8.30 18.08 16.53
N GLY A 145 8.19 16.79 16.18
CA GLY A 145 7.04 15.98 16.55
C GLY A 145 5.72 16.38 15.87
N LYS A 146 5.79 17.19 14.80
CA LYS A 146 4.64 17.63 14.01
C LYS A 146 4.81 17.23 12.54
N ALA A 147 3.68 17.08 11.85
CA ALA A 147 3.61 16.92 10.41
C ALA A 147 2.91 18.14 9.81
N TYR A 148 3.60 18.89 8.96
CA TYR A 148 3.09 20.11 8.31
C TYR A 148 2.69 19.83 6.88
N TYR A 149 1.61 20.47 6.44
CA TYR A 149 1.07 20.33 5.09
C TYR A 149 0.29 21.59 4.67
N GLY A 150 0.01 21.66 3.37
CA GLY A 150 -0.79 22.72 2.74
C GLY A 150 -2.11 22.22 2.16
N ASP A 151 -3.00 23.15 1.80
CA ASP A 151 -4.19 22.90 0.98
C ASP A 151 -4.05 23.63 -0.37
N SER A 152 -4.41 22.95 -1.47
CA SER A 152 -4.36 23.43 -2.84
C SER A 152 -5.45 24.44 -3.23
N PHE A 153 -6.34 24.85 -2.30
CA PHE A 153 -7.39 25.82 -2.61
C PHE A 153 -7.70 26.74 -1.44
N ALA A 154 -7.69 28.05 -1.70
CA ALA A 154 -7.96 29.08 -0.70
C ALA A 154 -9.28 29.80 -0.96
N GLU A 155 -10.25 29.72 -0.05
CA GLU A 155 -11.51 30.51 -0.08
C GLU A 155 -11.67 31.44 1.14
N GLY A 156 -10.55 32.02 1.61
CA GLY A 156 -10.53 32.86 2.80
C GLY A 156 -10.39 32.12 4.13
N GLY A 157 -10.28 30.79 4.08
CA GLY A 157 -9.72 30.00 5.18
C GLY A 157 -8.19 30.07 5.21
N THR A 158 -7.58 29.47 6.24
CA THR A 158 -6.13 29.23 6.31
C THR A 158 -5.79 27.90 5.65
N GLN A 159 -4.78 27.88 4.77
CA GLN A 159 -4.35 26.69 4.00
C GLN A 159 -3.06 26.06 4.55
N THR A 160 -2.53 26.59 5.66
CA THR A 160 -1.32 26.09 6.31
C THR A 160 -1.70 25.31 7.57
N HIS A 161 -1.43 24.01 7.56
CA HIS A 161 -1.88 23.09 8.60
C HIS A 161 -0.77 22.23 9.20
N TYR A 162 -0.97 21.77 10.43
CA TYR A 162 -0.12 20.74 11.04
C TYR A 162 -0.91 19.74 11.89
N LEU A 163 -0.34 18.55 12.03
CA LEU A 163 -0.77 17.49 12.94
C LEU A 163 0.29 17.30 14.03
N ASN A 164 -0.13 17.02 15.26
CA ASN A 164 0.80 16.50 16.26
C ASN A 164 0.99 14.99 16.05
N LEU A 165 2.22 14.49 16.01
CA LEU A 165 2.46 13.05 15.80
C LEU A 165 1.97 12.18 16.96
N THR A 166 1.76 12.78 18.15
CA THR A 166 1.12 12.15 19.30
C THR A 166 -0.41 12.09 19.18
N ASN A 167 -1.01 12.85 18.27
CA ASN A 167 -2.45 12.86 18.00
C ASN A 167 -2.73 13.26 16.54
N ILE A 168 -2.46 12.33 15.62
CA ILE A 168 -2.61 12.55 14.17
C ILE A 168 -4.06 12.71 13.72
N ASN A 169 -5.04 12.43 14.59
CA ASN A 169 -6.46 12.54 14.28
C ASN A 169 -6.99 13.97 14.39
N LYS A 170 -6.15 14.97 14.69
CA LYS A 170 -6.57 16.36 14.79
C LYS A 170 -5.60 17.28 14.04
N SER A 171 -6.18 18.12 13.19
CA SER A 171 -5.47 19.18 12.47
C SER A 171 -5.59 20.52 13.17
N TYR A 172 -4.54 21.32 13.02
CA TYR A 172 -4.39 22.66 13.54
C TYR A 172 -3.93 23.58 12.40
N ASN A 173 -4.33 24.84 12.46
CA ASN A 173 -3.82 25.85 11.55
C ASN A 173 -2.54 26.45 12.13
N TYR A 174 -1.59 26.78 11.26
CA TYR A 174 -0.53 27.73 11.57
C TYR A 174 -0.66 28.92 10.62
N LEU A 175 -0.27 30.12 11.05
CA LEU A 175 -0.48 31.36 10.28
C LEU A 175 -1.96 31.69 10.02
N GLU A 176 -2.79 31.67 11.07
CA GLU A 176 -4.20 32.07 10.96
C GLU A 176 -4.36 33.47 10.34
N GLY A 177 -5.29 33.59 9.40
CA GLY A 177 -5.50 34.82 8.61
C GLY A 177 -4.62 34.94 7.36
N PHE A 178 -3.69 34.02 7.12
CA PHE A 178 -3.09 33.83 5.79
C PHE A 178 -4.05 33.01 4.92
N SER A 179 -4.34 33.47 3.70
CA SER A 179 -5.17 32.73 2.76
C SER A 179 -4.50 32.67 1.39
N SER A 180 -4.04 31.49 0.98
CA SER A 180 -3.37 31.32 -0.32
C SER A 180 -3.25 29.84 -0.62
N THR A 181 -3.31 29.48 -1.90
CA THR A 181 -3.08 28.10 -2.33
C THR A 181 -1.66 27.69 -1.99
N ILE A 182 -1.49 26.57 -1.30
CA ILE A 182 -0.18 25.98 -1.05
C ILE A 182 0.09 24.92 -2.11
N LEU A 183 1.25 25.00 -2.75
CA LEU A 183 1.67 24.08 -3.80
C LEU A 183 2.64 23.02 -3.27
N ASN A 184 3.48 23.40 -2.31
CA ASN A 184 4.41 22.48 -1.68
C ASN A 184 4.83 23.00 -0.29
N THR A 185 5.28 22.10 0.58
CA THR A 185 5.73 22.40 1.93
C THR A 185 6.97 21.57 2.26
N VAL A 186 8.04 22.23 2.70
CA VAL A 186 9.34 21.63 3.07
C VAL A 186 9.88 22.23 4.36
N THR A 187 10.92 21.65 4.95
CA THR A 187 11.51 22.16 6.21
C THR A 187 13.02 21.96 6.24
N ASP A 188 13.71 22.84 6.96
CA ASP A 188 15.12 22.71 7.34
C ASP A 188 15.29 22.26 8.81
N GLY A 189 14.19 21.95 9.50
CA GLY A 189 14.14 21.59 10.92
C GLY A 189 13.91 22.78 11.86
N GLU A 190 14.20 24.02 11.45
CA GLU A 190 13.93 25.24 12.23
C GLU A 190 12.70 25.99 11.72
N LYS A 191 12.47 25.94 10.41
CA LYS A 191 11.41 26.64 9.70
C LYS A 191 10.70 25.69 8.76
N VAL A 192 9.42 25.92 8.59
CA VAL A 192 8.60 25.29 7.55
C VAL A 192 8.42 26.32 6.45
N TYR A 193 8.78 25.95 5.24
CA TYR A 193 8.66 26.77 4.05
C TYR A 193 7.49 26.25 3.21
N SER A 194 6.64 27.17 2.77
CA SER A 194 5.54 26.84 1.86
C SER A 194 5.65 27.66 0.59
N LEU A 195 5.60 26.97 -0.55
CA LEU A 195 5.40 27.61 -1.85
C LEU A 195 3.91 27.92 -1.98
N ALA A 196 3.58 29.19 -2.10
CA ALA A 196 2.22 29.70 -2.11
C ALA A 196 1.91 30.47 -3.40
N GLN A 197 0.64 30.40 -3.80
CA GLN A 197 0.07 31.16 -4.89
C GLN A 197 -1.17 31.91 -4.41
N ASP A 198 -1.17 33.23 -4.54
CA ASP A 198 -2.35 34.05 -4.37
C ASP A 198 -3.16 34.03 -5.66
N GLN A 199 -4.11 33.09 -5.70
CA GLN A 199 -5.04 32.87 -6.80
C GLN A 199 -6.06 34.01 -7.00
N TYR A 200 -6.03 35.05 -6.16
CA TYR A 200 -6.93 36.21 -6.27
C TYR A 200 -6.23 37.48 -6.74
N ALA A 201 -4.91 37.47 -6.84
CA ALA A 201 -4.15 38.54 -7.49
C ALA A 201 -4.32 38.48 -9.02
N ALA A 202 -4.25 39.63 -9.70
CA ALA A 202 -4.29 39.72 -11.15
C ALA A 202 -3.06 40.47 -11.68
N PRO A 203 -2.05 39.79 -12.26
CA PRO A 203 -1.91 38.32 -12.38
C PRO A 203 -1.66 37.66 -11.02
N PHE A 204 -1.70 36.32 -10.97
CA PHE A 204 -1.43 35.59 -9.73
C PHE A 204 -0.06 35.92 -9.15
N ASN A 205 0.02 35.97 -7.83
CA ASN A 205 1.26 36.16 -7.13
C ASN A 205 1.78 34.82 -6.63
N ASN A 206 3.00 34.48 -6.98
CA ASN A 206 3.70 33.29 -6.54
C ASN A 206 4.83 33.70 -5.59
N PHE A 207 4.95 33.04 -4.43
CA PHE A 207 5.92 33.43 -3.42
C PHE A 207 6.20 32.29 -2.42
N ILE A 208 7.27 32.43 -1.65
CA ILE A 208 7.61 31.52 -0.56
C ILE A 208 7.35 32.23 0.77
N ILE A 209 6.67 31.54 1.67
CA ILE A 209 6.49 31.94 3.07
C ILE A 209 7.25 30.99 3.98
N ALA A 210 7.53 31.44 5.20
CA ALA A 210 8.01 30.53 6.24
C ALA A 210 7.33 30.79 7.58
N ALA A 211 7.17 29.72 8.36
CA ALA A 211 6.84 29.76 9.78
C ALA A 211 7.97 29.11 10.58
N LYS A 212 8.26 29.61 11.78
CA LYS A 212 9.20 28.93 12.67
C LYS A 212 8.55 27.68 13.25
N VAL A 213 9.29 26.59 13.31
CA VAL A 213 8.83 25.32 13.91
C VAL A 213 8.56 25.46 15.41
N SER A 214 9.32 26.34 16.09
CA SER A 214 9.26 26.52 17.54
C SER A 214 7.94 27.10 18.05
N ASP A 215 7.34 28.02 17.30
CA ASP A 215 6.18 28.81 17.75
C ASP A 215 5.09 28.98 16.69
N ASN A 216 5.27 28.42 15.48
CA ASN A 216 4.34 28.52 14.36
C ASN A 216 4.04 29.97 13.92
N ILE A 217 4.94 30.92 14.22
CA ILE A 217 4.82 32.33 13.81
C ILE A 217 5.53 32.56 12.48
N ASN A 218 5.00 33.47 11.65
CA ASN A 218 5.64 33.86 10.40
C ASN A 218 7.09 34.32 10.64
N TYR A 219 8.01 33.69 9.92
CA TYR A 219 9.39 34.13 9.89
C TYR A 219 9.51 35.35 8.98
N LYS A 220 10.03 36.44 9.53
CA LYS A 220 10.31 37.67 8.79
C LYS A 220 11.65 37.53 8.08
N PHE A 221 11.61 37.36 6.77
CA PHE A 221 12.83 37.31 5.97
C PHE A 221 13.50 38.69 5.95
N PRO A 222 14.81 38.81 6.23
CA PRO A 222 15.50 40.10 6.19
C PRO A 222 15.41 40.83 4.85
N ALA A 223 15.39 40.07 3.75
CA ALA A 223 15.22 40.57 2.38
C ALA A 223 13.79 40.32 1.83
N GLY A 224 12.83 40.05 2.72
CA GLY A 224 11.46 39.75 2.33
C GLY A 224 10.59 40.99 2.14
N THR A 225 9.51 40.81 1.39
CA THR A 225 8.43 41.79 1.25
C THR A 225 7.25 41.35 2.12
N THR A 226 6.54 42.29 2.74
CA THR A 226 5.31 41.98 3.48
C THR A 226 4.11 42.16 2.57
N ILE A 227 3.24 41.15 2.51
CA ILE A 227 1.97 41.20 1.77
C ILE A 227 0.81 40.75 2.68
N ILE A 228 -0.41 41.03 2.25
CA ILE A 228 -1.61 40.32 2.72
C ILE A 228 -2.08 39.51 1.51
N ALA A 229 -2.13 38.19 1.64
CA ALA A 229 -2.43 37.29 0.53
C ALA A 229 -3.86 36.73 0.62
N GLY A 230 -4.47 36.63 -0.57
CA GLY A 230 -5.74 35.97 -0.85
C GLY A 230 -7.00 36.64 -0.32
N ARG A 231 -8.13 36.07 -0.75
CA ARG A 231 -9.45 36.59 -0.44
C ARG A 231 -9.73 36.50 1.05
N GLY A 232 -9.99 37.63 1.71
CA GLY A 232 -10.28 37.63 3.16
C GLY A 232 -9.05 37.40 4.04
N GLY A 233 -7.85 37.35 3.46
CA GLY A 233 -6.61 37.37 4.21
C GLY A 233 -6.51 38.61 5.09
N SER A 234 -6.03 38.43 6.31
CA SER A 234 -5.89 39.48 7.32
C SER A 234 -4.52 39.50 7.98
N LEU A 235 -3.70 38.46 7.77
CA LEU A 235 -2.35 38.36 8.34
C LEU A 235 -1.32 39.00 7.39
N PRO A 236 -0.62 40.07 7.81
CA PRO A 236 0.55 40.56 7.09
C PRO A 236 1.67 39.52 7.21
N ILE A 237 2.12 38.99 6.08
CA ILE A 237 3.09 37.90 6.01
C ILE A 237 4.33 38.32 5.24
N SER A 238 5.51 38.01 5.78
CA SER A 238 6.79 38.22 5.10
C SER A 238 7.04 37.08 4.12
N VAL A 239 7.37 37.44 2.87
CA VAL A 239 7.55 36.52 1.76
C VAL A 239 8.86 36.81 1.01
N ILE A 240 9.39 35.80 0.33
CA ILE A 240 10.50 35.94 -0.63
C ILE A 240 10.11 35.36 -1.98
N GLY A 241 10.83 35.74 -3.03
CA GLY A 241 10.61 35.22 -4.38
C GLY A 241 9.25 35.61 -4.97
N LEU A 242 8.67 36.72 -4.51
CA LEU A 242 7.39 37.23 -5.02
C LEU A 242 7.48 37.54 -6.51
N ARG A 243 6.65 36.87 -7.30
CA ARG A 243 6.51 37.07 -8.75
C ARG A 243 5.04 37.18 -9.13
N SER A 244 4.73 38.17 -9.96
CA SER A 244 3.39 38.39 -10.53
C SER A 244 3.37 37.83 -11.96
N GLU A 245 3.57 36.52 -12.07
CA GLU A 245 3.61 35.76 -13.31
C GLU A 245 2.48 34.70 -13.23
N GLY A 246 1.97 34.21 -14.37
CA GLY A 246 0.78 33.33 -14.41
C GLY A 246 0.84 32.04 -13.57
N ASN A 247 -0.13 31.13 -13.77
CA ASN A 247 -0.12 29.83 -13.09
C ASN A 247 1.25 29.11 -13.27
N PHE A 248 1.76 28.53 -12.19
CA PHE A 248 2.82 27.52 -12.27
C PHE A 248 2.34 26.28 -13.06
#